data_AF-A0A2M7S4H1-F1
#
_entry.id   AF-A0A2M7S4H1-F1
#
_cell.length_a   1.000
_cell.length_b   1.000
_cell.length_c   1.000
_cell.angle_alpha   90.00
_cell.angle_beta   90.00
_cell.angle_gamma   90.00
#
_symmetry.space_group_name_H-M   'P 1'
#
loop_
_entity.id
_entity.type
_entity.pdbx_description
1 polymer ?
#
loop_
_entity_poly.entity_id
_entity_poly.type
_entity_poly.pdbx_seq_one_letter_code
_entity_poly.pdbx_strand_id
1 'polypeptide(L)' 'MVGIWTGEKLQLWVNGKKKESIRKMEPSPADNPVLIGAGFIGMIDEVRIYNRVLSPEEIAGHYGEKASK' A
#
# COMPACT_ATOMS: atom_id res chain seq x y z
N MET A 1 5.24 -2.00 -3.35
CA MET A 1 4.76 -2.23 -1.98
C MET A 1 3.30 -1.79 -1.92
N VAL A 2 2.45 -2.51 -1.19
CA VAL A 2 1.03 -2.16 -1.01
C VAL A 2 0.68 -2.26 0.47
N GLY A 3 0.01 -1.24 1.00
CA GLY A 3 -0.57 -1.22 2.34
C GLY A 3 -2.09 -1.22 2.25
N ILE A 4 -2.76 -2.09 3.03
CA ILE A 4 -4.21 -2.25 3.00
C ILE A 4 -4.77 -2.15 4.41
N TRP A 5 -5.68 -1.21 4.61
CA TRP A 5 -6.50 -1.14 5.82
C TRP A 5 -7.80 -1.90 5.62
N THR A 6 -8.07 -2.93 6.43
CA THR A 6 -9.28 -3.77 6.30
C THR A 6 -10.42 -3.40 7.24
N GLY A 7 -10.34 -2.24 7.91
CA GLY A 7 -11.27 -1.87 8.99
C GLY A 7 -10.88 -2.38 10.38
N GLU A 8 -10.04 -3.40 10.47
CA GLU A 8 -9.54 -3.96 11.75
C GLU A 8 -8.01 -3.86 11.85
N LYS A 9 -7.31 -4.00 10.72
CA LYS A 9 -5.87 -4.13 10.67
C LYS A 9 -5.24 -3.60 9.40
N LEU A 10 -4.01 -3.10 9.52
CA LEU A 10 -3.14 -2.80 8.40
C LEU A 10 -2.39 -4.08 8.00
N GLN A 11 -2.48 -4.44 6.71
CA GLN A 11 -1.73 -5.52 6.09
C GLN A 11 -0.71 -4.94 5.11
N LEU A 12 0.51 -5.47 5.12
CA LEU A 12 1.56 -5.07 4.19
C LEU A 12 1.85 -6.19 3.18
N TRP A 13 2.00 -5.80 1.92
CA TRP A 13 2.40 -6.65 0.83
C TRP A 13 3.66 -6.08 0.18
N VAL A 14 4.70 -6.91 0.05
CA VAL A 14 5.96 -6.54 -0.60
C VAL A 14 6.19 -7.53 -1.74
N ASN A 15 6.39 -7.02 -2.95
CA ASN A 15 6.60 -7.84 -4.16
C ASN A 15 5.51 -8.91 -4.34
N GLY A 16 4.24 -8.51 -4.19
CA GLY A 16 3.08 -9.40 -4.34
C GLY A 16 2.84 -10.40 -3.21
N LYS A 17 3.70 -10.41 -2.18
CA LYS A 17 3.58 -11.36 -1.06
C LYS A 17 3.17 -10.65 0.22
N LYS A 18 2.14 -11.17 0.88
CA LYS A 18 1.68 -10.72 2.20
C LYS A 18 2.78 -10.92 3.25
N LYS A 19 2.95 -9.94 4.12
CA LYS A 19 3.84 -10.01 5.29
C LYS A 19 3.04 -10.33 6.55
N GLU A 20 3.67 -11.02 7.50
CA GLU A 20 3.04 -11.46 8.76
C GLU A 20 2.83 -10.32 9.76
N SER A 21 3.59 -9.22 9.64
CA SER A 21 3.43 -8.07 10.51
C SER A 21 2.11 -7.36 10.21
N ILE A 22 1.20 -7.44 11.17
CA ILE A 22 -0.14 -6.86 11.15
C ILE A 22 -0.20 -5.82 12.26
N ARG A 23 -0.49 -4.56 11.92
CA ARG A 23 -0.72 -3.51 12.91
C ARG A 23 -2.22 -3.38 13.17
N LYS A 24 -2.63 -3.60 14.42
CA LYS A 24 -4.00 -3.31 14.89
C LYS A 24 -4.03 -1.89 15.42
N MET A 25 -4.53 -0.97 14.60
CA MET A 25 -4.72 0.45 14.95
C MET A 25 -5.72 1.02 13.95
N GLU A 26 -6.74 1.71 14.44
CA GLU A 26 -7.71 2.39 13.58
C GLU A 26 -7.13 3.73 13.06
N PRO A 27 -7.05 3.95 11.74
CA PRO A 27 -6.74 5.26 11.19
C PRO A 27 -7.85 6.25 11.56
N SER A 28 -7.48 7.41 12.10
CA SER A 28 -8.41 8.52 12.31
C SER A 28 -8.24 9.56 11.19
N PRO A 29 -9.33 10.17 10.70
CA PRO A 29 -9.23 11.30 9.80
C PRO A 29 -8.40 12.44 10.41
N ALA A 30 -7.59 13.09 9.58
CA ALA A 30 -6.86 14.28 9.96
C ALA A 30 -6.76 15.21 8.75
N ASP A 31 -6.69 16.51 9.00
CA ASP A 31 -6.57 17.54 7.94
C ASP A 31 -5.11 17.75 7.49
N ASN A 32 -4.18 16.96 8.03
CA ASN A 32 -2.79 17.01 7.62
C ASN A 32 -2.66 16.52 6.16
N PRO A 33 -1.87 17.21 5.32
CA PRO A 33 -1.65 16.78 3.95
C PRO A 33 -0.95 15.40 3.91
N VAL A 34 -1.30 14.59 2.91
CA VAL A 34 -0.58 13.34 2.63
C VAL A 34 0.77 13.69 2.00
N LEU A 35 1.85 13.45 2.73
CA LEU A 35 3.21 13.65 2.24
C LEU A 35 3.78 12.33 1.71
N ILE A 36 4.27 12.33 0.47
CA ILE A 36 4.95 11.20 -0.16
C ILE A 36 6.40 11.60 -0.42
N GLY A 37 7.35 10.79 0.08
CA GLY A 37 8.78 11.00 -0.16
C GLY A 37 9.44 12.11 0.67
N ALA A 38 8.82 12.58 1.76
CA ALA A 38 9.42 13.59 2.64
C ALA A 38 10.77 13.11 3.20
N GLY A 39 11.86 13.75 2.79
CA GLY A 39 13.24 13.39 3.17
C GLY A 39 13.77 12.11 2.50
N PHE A 40 13.04 11.52 1.55
CA PHE A 40 13.49 10.33 0.83
C PHE A 40 14.42 10.70 -0.32
N ILE A 41 15.58 10.04 -0.41
CA ILE A 41 16.54 10.18 -1.50
C ILE A 41 16.47 8.91 -2.36
N GLY A 42 15.82 9.01 -3.52
CA GLY A 42 15.62 7.89 -4.43
C GLY A 42 14.48 8.16 -5.42
N MET A 43 13.99 7.11 -6.09
CA MET A 43 12.86 7.20 -7.02
C MET A 43 11.62 6.54 -6.43
N ILE A 44 10.49 7.24 -6.51
CA ILE A 44 9.16 6.73 -6.20
C ILE A 44 8.35 6.82 -7.49
N ASP A 45 7.62 5.76 -7.82
CA ASP A 45 6.84 5.68 -9.05
C ASP A 45 5.58 4.83 -8.81
N GLU A 46 4.58 4.98 -9.68
CA GLU A 46 3.35 4.20 -9.72
C GLU A 46 2.47 4.31 -8.46
N VAL A 47 2.42 5.51 -7.87
CA VAL A 47 1.64 5.78 -6.64
C VAL A 47 0.14 5.78 -6.94
N ARG A 48 -0.62 4.99 -6.16
CA ARG A 48 -2.08 4.91 -6.24
C ARG A 48 -2.69 4.89 -4.84
N ILE A 49 -3.85 5.52 -4.67
CA ILE A 49 -4.63 5.53 -3.41
C ILE A 49 -6.06 5.11 -3.74
N TYR A 50 -6.60 4.19 -2.93
CA TYR A 50 -7.94 3.64 -3.10
C TYR A 50 -8.78 3.88 -1.85
N ASN A 51 -10.05 4.22 -2.04
CA ASN A 51 -11.05 4.32 -0.98
C ASN A 51 -11.74 2.97 -0.69
N ARG A 52 -11.11 1.85 -1.09
CA ARG A 52 -11.60 0.49 -0.89
C ARG A 52 -10.44 -0.47 -0.61
N VAL A 53 -10.80 -1.62 -0.03
CA VAL A 53 -9.88 -2.74 0.11
C VAL A 53 -9.62 -3.36 -1.28
N LEU A 54 -8.36 -3.65 -1.58
CA LEU A 54 -7.97 -4.38 -2.80
C LEU A 54 -7.97 -5.88 -2.58
N SER A 55 -8.36 -6.65 -3.60
CA SER A 55 -8.29 -8.12 -3.59
C SER A 55 -6.84 -8.61 -3.83
N PRO A 56 -6.50 -9.86 -3.45
CA PRO A 56 -5.20 -10.46 -3.77
C PRO A 56 -4.86 -10.44 -5.27
N GLU A 57 -5.84 -10.62 -6.14
CA GLU A 57 -5.69 -10.62 -7.60
C GLU A 57 -5.35 -9.21 -8.11
N GLU A 58 -6.01 -8.17 -7.58
CA GLU A 58 -5.71 -6.77 -7.91
C GLU A 58 -4.30 -6.38 -7.46
N ILE A 59 -3.90 -6.81 -6.25
CA ILE A 59 -2.55 -6.63 -5.76
C ILE A 59 -1.56 -7.31 -6.70
N ALA A 60 -1.81 -8.57 -7.09
CA ALA A 60 -0.96 -9.31 -8.00
C ALA A 60 -0.84 -8.62 -9.37
N GLY A 61 -1.93 -8.08 -9.90
CA GLY A 61 -1.93 -7.28 -11.13
C GLY A 61 -0.92 -6.13 -11.09
N HIS A 62 -0.91 -5.35 -10.00
CA HIS A 62 0.04 -4.24 -9.83
C HIS A 62 1.52 -4.66 -9.77
N TYR A 63 1.81 -5.90 -9.39
CA TYR A 63 3.18 -6.44 -9.41
C TYR A 63 3.53 -7.10 -10.75
N GLY A 64 2.56 -7.74 -11.41
CA GLY A 64 2.72 -8.38 -12.72
C GLY A 64 2.88 -7.37 -13.86
N GLU A 65 2.23 -6.21 -13.77
CA GLU A 65 2.40 -5.09 -14.72
C GLU A 65 3.87 -4.65 -14.87
N LYS A 66 4.71 -4.86 -13.84
CA LYS A 66 6.13 -4.49 -13.87
C LYS A 66 7.08 -5.60 -14.35
N ALA A 67 6.62 -6.84 -14.50
CA ALA A 67 7.47 -7.98 -14.92
C ALA A 67 7.59 -8.13 -16.45
N SER A 68 6.88 -7.30 -17.23
CA SER A 68 6.79 -7.44 -18.68
C SER A 68 7.33 -6.24 -19.46
N LYS A 69 8.32 -5.52 -18.93
CA LYS A 69 8.93 -4.38 -19.61
C LYS A 69 10.45 -4.43 -19.59
#